data_AF-A0A662BJU0-F1
#
_entry.id   AF-A0A662BJU0-F1
#
_cell.length_a   1.000
_cell.length_b   1.000
_cell.length_c   1.000
_cell.angle_alpha   90.00
_cell.angle_beta   90.00
_cell.angle_gamma   90.00
#
_symmetry.space_group_name_H-M   'P 1'
#
loop_
_entity.id
_entity.type
_entity.pdbx_description
1 polymer ?
#
loop_
_entity_poly.entity_id
_entity_poly.type
_entity_poly.pdbx_seq_one_letter_code
_entity_poly.pdbx_strand_id
1 'polypeptide(L)' 'TNSGYFVEMALPIDYIKKGQSEDWKSLRFNLYIDNLDEKDVTRYWWQPDWRSSDNIIGSGMFFK' A
#
# COMPACT_ATOMS: atom_id res chain seq x y z
N THR A 1 -1.37 -17.95 13.04
CA THR A 1 -1.06 -19.22 12.36
C THR A 1 0.13 -19.85 13.07
N ASN A 2 0.49 -21.12 12.80
CA ASN A 2 1.54 -21.81 13.57
C ASN A 2 2.93 -21.12 13.55
N SER A 3 3.16 -20.18 12.63
CA SER A 3 4.43 -19.46 12.47
C SER A 3 4.28 -18.03 11.96
N GLY A 4 3.10 -17.41 12.09
CA GLY A 4 2.85 -16.08 11.51
C GLY A 4 1.57 -15.42 12.00
N TYR A 5 1.24 -14.28 11.38
CA TYR A 5 0.14 -13.42 11.78
C TYR A 5 -0.74 -13.02 10.59
N PHE A 6 -1.98 -12.66 10.89
CA PHE A 6 -2.86 -11.94 9.97
C PHE A 6 -2.92 -10.49 10.41
N VAL A 7 -2.91 -9.57 9.44
CA VAL A 7 -3.09 -8.13 9.70
C VAL A 7 -4.33 -7.67 8.95
N GLU A 8 -5.19 -6.96 9.67
CA GLU A 8 -6.28 -6.19 9.12
C GLU A 8 -6.10 -4.73 9.57
N MET A 9 -6.26 -3.79 8.64
CA MET A 9 -6.12 -2.35 8.92
C MET A 9 -7.25 -1.58 8.26
N ALA A 10 -7.73 -0.55 8.96
CA ALA A 10 -8.64 0.45 8.42
C ALA A 10 -8.00 1.84 8.55
N LEU A 11 -8.00 2.59 7.44
CA LEU A 11 -7.51 3.97 7.40
C LEU A 11 -8.69 4.93 7.28
N PRO A 12 -8.82 5.92 8.18
CA PRO A 12 -9.89 6.92 8.07
C PRO A 12 -9.77 7.72 6.76
N ILE A 13 -10.90 7.94 6.08
CA ILE A 13 -10.92 8.72 4.84
C ILE A 13 -10.44 10.16 5.04
N ASP A 14 -10.60 10.71 6.24
CA ASP A 14 -10.12 12.05 6.59
C ASP A 14 -8.60 12.18 6.46
N TYR A 15 -7.84 11.09 6.66
CA TYR A 15 -6.40 11.07 6.42
C TYR A 15 -6.07 11.31 4.94
N ILE A 16 -6.84 10.67 4.05
CA ILE A 16 -6.72 10.86 2.60
C ILE A 16 -7.11 12.29 2.22
N LYS A 17 -8.26 12.76 2.69
CA LYS A 17 -8.79 14.09 2.36
C LYS A 17 -7.84 15.21 2.81
N LYS A 18 -7.21 15.06 3.98
CA LYS A 18 -6.21 16.01 4.48
C LYS A 18 -5.00 16.12 3.56
N GLY A 19 -4.56 15.01 2.95
CA GLY A 19 -3.39 14.98 2.08
C GLY A 19 -3.67 15.25 0.60
N GLN A 20 -4.86 14.89 0.11
CA GLN A 20 -5.21 14.91 -1.32
C GLN A 20 -6.40 15.80 -1.68
N SER A 21 -6.88 16.62 -0.74
CA SER A 21 -8.11 17.41 -0.81
C SER A 21 -9.40 16.57 -0.79
N GLU A 22 -10.54 17.25 -0.68
CA GLU A 22 -11.86 16.62 -0.70
C GLU A 22 -12.21 15.98 -2.06
N ASP A 23 -11.57 16.41 -3.16
CA ASP A 23 -11.88 15.95 -4.53
C ASP A 23 -10.91 14.88 -5.07
N TRP A 24 -10.41 14.01 -4.20
CA TRP A 24 -9.58 12.89 -4.62
C TRP A 24 -10.35 11.95 -5.58
N LYS A 25 -9.66 11.44 -6.61
CA LYS A 25 -10.26 10.60 -7.66
C LYS A 25 -9.90 9.13 -7.54
N SER A 26 -8.68 8.86 -7.11
CA SER A 26 -8.14 7.51 -7.00
C SER A 26 -7.10 7.46 -5.90
N LEU A 27 -6.94 6.29 -5.30
CA LEU A 27 -5.89 6.00 -4.34
C LEU A 27 -4.91 5.00 -4.93
N ARG A 28 -3.61 5.27 -4.74
CA ARG A 28 -2.56 4.31 -5.04
C ARG A 28 -1.92 3.86 -3.74
N PHE A 29 -1.82 2.56 -3.52
CA PHE A 29 -1.21 2.02 -2.32
C PHE A 29 -0.06 1.05 -2.63
N ASN A 30 0.87 0.95 -1.69
CA ASN A 30 1.97 -0.01 -1.66
C ASN A 30 1.88 -0.79 -0.36
N LEU A 31 2.35 -2.02 -0.38
CA LEU A 31 2.55 -2.81 0.83
C LEU A 31 3.99 -3.32 0.82
N TYR A 32 4.70 -3.11 1.91
CA TYR A 32 5.96 -3.81 2.16
C TYR A 32 5.90 -4.51 3.51
N ILE A 33 6.67 -5.60 3.61
CA ILE A 33 6.83 -6.36 4.84
C ILE A 33 8.33 -6.44 5.12
N ASP A 34 8.70 -6.01 6.32
CA ASP A 34 10.05 -6.18 6.83
C ASP A 34 10.14 -7.50 7.60
N ASN A 35 11.02 -8.39 7.15
CA ASN A 35 11.48 -9.53 7.92
C ASN A 35 12.74 -9.10 8.68
N LEU A 36 12.58 -8.86 9.98
CA LEU A 36 13.65 -8.50 10.89
C LEU A 36 14.22 -9.76 11.54
N ASP A 37 15.51 -10.00 11.34
CA ASP A 37 16.29 -10.99 12.08
C ASP A 37 17.20 -10.27 13.09
N GLU A 38 18.01 -10.98 13.89
CA GLU A 38 18.80 -10.37 14.98
C GLU A 38 19.77 -9.26 14.54
N LYS A 39 20.22 -9.27 13.28
CA LYS A 39 21.23 -8.35 12.74
C LYS A 39 20.89 -7.72 11.40
N ASP A 40 19.87 -8.22 10.72
CA ASP A 40 19.55 -7.86 9.34
C ASP A 40 18.05 -7.62 9.16
N VAL A 41 17.71 -6.81 8.14
CA VAL A 41 16.34 -6.59 7.70
C VAL A 41 16.23 -6.93 6.23
N THR A 42 15.35 -7.87 5.90
CA THR A 42 14.96 -8.15 4.52
C THR A 42 13.58 -7.56 4.24
N ARG A 43 13.48 -6.66 3.25
CA ARG A 43 12.21 -6.02 2.87
C ARG A 43 11.61 -6.65 1.61
N TYR A 44 10.39 -7.13 1.71
CA TYR A 44 9.57 -7.58 0.58
C TYR A 44 8.60 -6.49 0.17
N TRP A 45 8.51 -6.19 -1.13
CA TRP A 45 7.63 -5.16 -1.67
C TRP A 45 6.57 -5.78 -2.57
N TRP A 46 5.32 -5.42 -2.33
CA TRP A 46 4.29 -5.44 -3.35
C TRP A 46 4.09 -4.00 -3.82
N GLN A 47 4.88 -3.59 -4.81
CA GLN A 47 4.71 -2.30 -5.45
C GLN A 47 4.07 -2.48 -6.84
N PRO A 48 3.00 -1.75 -7.16
CA PRO A 48 2.55 -1.61 -8.53
C PRO A 48 3.60 -0.90 -9.40
N ASP A 49 3.67 -1.14 -10.71
CA ASP A 49 4.55 -0.37 -11.60
C ASP A 49 4.03 1.08 -11.72
N TRP A 50 4.78 2.04 -11.17
CA TRP A 50 4.36 3.44 -10.99
C TRP A 50 4.86 4.41 -12.05
N ARG A 51 5.64 3.96 -13.03
CA ARG A 51 6.25 4.82 -14.06
C ARG A 51 5.22 5.57 -14.93
N SER A 52 4.00 5.05 -15.11
CA SER A 52 2.90 5.68 -15.86
C SER A 52 1.53 5.22 -15.35
N SER A 53 0.48 6.01 -15.64
CA SER A 53 -0.93 5.59 -15.51
C SER A 53 -1.28 4.39 -16.40
N ASP A 54 -0.51 4.17 -17.46
CA ASP A 54 -0.81 3.18 -18.50
C ASP A 54 -0.14 1.82 -18.24
N ASN A 55 0.66 1.72 -17.17
CA ASN A 55 1.53 0.57 -16.96
C ASN A 55 0.76 -0.74 -16.81
N ILE A 56 -0.23 -0.79 -15.91
CA ILE A 56 -1.15 -1.91 -15.74
C ILE A 56 -2.47 -1.35 -15.17
N ILE A 57 -3.59 -1.52 -15.88
CA ILE A 57 -4.91 -1.19 -15.34
C ILE A 57 -5.15 -2.09 -14.10
N GLY A 58 -5.36 -1.49 -12.93
CA GLY A 58 -5.52 -2.22 -11.67
C GLY A 58 -4.24 -2.39 -10.84
N SER A 59 -3.12 -1.78 -11.23
CA SER A 59 -1.86 -1.79 -10.47
C SER A 59 -1.97 -0.96 -9.17
N GLY A 60 -2.58 -1.54 -8.14
CA GLY A 60 -2.75 -0.92 -6.80
C GLY A 60 -3.46 0.43 -6.80
N MET A 61 -4.20 0.73 -7.87
CA MET A 61 -5.04 1.92 -8.01
C MET A 61 -6.49 1.55 -7.69
N PHE A 62 -7.07 2.23 -6.71
CA PHE A 62 -8.45 2.10 -6.26
C PHE A 62 -9.19 3.33 -6.73
N PHE A 63 -10.24 3.10 -7.51
CA PHE A 63 -11.10 4.16 -8.00
C PHE A 63 -12.30 4.29 -7.06
N LYS A 64 -12.75 5.52 -6.86
CA LYS A 64 -13.99 5.81 -6.14
C LYS A 64 -15.21 5.36 -6.94
#